data_AF-A0A8T2MPZ7-F1
#
_entry.id   AF-A0A8T2MPZ7-F1
#
_cell.length_a   1.000
_cell.length_b   1.000
_cell.length_c   1.000
_cell.angle_alpha   90.00
_cell.angle_beta   90.00
_cell.angle_gamma   90.00
#
_symmetry.space_group_name_H-M   'P 1'
#
loop_
_entity.id
_entity.type
_entity.pdbx_description
1 polymer ?
#
loop_
_entity_poly.entity_id
_entity_poly.type
_entity_poly.pdbx_seq_one_letter_code
_entity_poly.pdbx_strand_id
1 'polypeptide(L)'
;MLDMAECEGVVDIYNCEQYIFIHDAILEACLCGETAIAVSEFALTYKEMLRVDSQSNSSQLREEYQTLNSVTPHLDVEECSIALLPRNREKNRSMDVLPPDRALAFLVTTEGESNNYINAALTDSFHRAAAFIATPHPLPGTTADFWRLVFDYGCTSVVMLNQLNQSNSAWVEFLSRSVDDDVITRLFRVKNVTRKAFLSLLGHVNKWQRECGEGRTVVHCLNGGGRCGTFCACTMLLEMIQYQNFVDIFYAVKTLRNSKPNMVESLDQYRFCYELVLEYLDCMEVR
;
A
#
# COMPACT_ATOMS: atom_id res chain seq x y z
N MET A 1 -10.01 -32.96 37.78
CA MET A 1 -9.78 -31.65 38.43
C MET A 1 -8.72 -30.99 37.59
N LEU A 2 -9.16 -30.39 36.47
CA LEU A 2 -8.31 -29.69 35.51
C LEU A 2 -8.28 -28.25 35.97
N ASP A 3 -7.13 -27.81 36.42
CA ASP A 3 -6.85 -26.42 36.77
C ASP A 3 -6.14 -25.81 35.55
N MET A 4 -6.91 -25.08 34.74
CA MET A 4 -6.42 -24.29 33.60
C MET A 4 -6.84 -22.83 33.75
N ALA A 5 -6.94 -22.33 34.98
CA ALA A 5 -7.43 -20.99 35.26
C ALA A 5 -6.33 -20.13 35.91
N GLU A 6 -5.24 -19.86 35.20
CA GLU A 6 -4.27 -18.85 35.63
C GLU A 6 -3.52 -18.32 34.40
N CYS A 7 -4.15 -17.39 33.66
CA CYS A 7 -3.54 -16.27 32.92
C CYS A 7 -4.55 -15.56 31.99
N GLU A 8 -5.81 -15.38 32.41
CA GLU A 8 -6.73 -14.49 31.68
C GLU A 8 -6.53 -13.06 32.22
N GLY A 9 -5.83 -12.23 31.44
CA GLY A 9 -5.76 -10.79 31.69
C GLY A 9 -7.16 -10.20 31.57
N VAL A 10 -7.72 -9.73 32.69
CA VAL A 10 -8.99 -9.00 32.70
C VAL A 10 -8.75 -7.64 32.04
N VAL A 11 -9.34 -7.43 30.86
CA VAL A 11 -9.36 -6.12 30.19
C VAL A 11 -10.65 -5.41 30.63
N ASP A 12 -10.52 -4.42 31.50
CA ASP A 12 -11.65 -3.60 31.94
C ASP A 12 -12.14 -2.69 30.80
N ILE A 13 -13.46 -2.65 30.58
CA ILE A 13 -14.12 -1.78 29.59
C ILE A 13 -14.64 -0.53 30.30
N TYR A 14 -14.14 0.64 29.93
CA TYR A 14 -14.42 1.91 30.60
C TYR A 14 -15.45 2.79 29.88
N ASN A 15 -15.75 2.55 28.59
CA ASN A 15 -16.73 3.34 27.84
C ASN A 15 -17.38 2.56 26.68
N CYS A 16 -18.42 3.15 26.08
CA CYS A 16 -19.16 2.56 24.96
C CYS A 16 -18.30 2.37 23.70
N GLU A 17 -17.35 3.27 23.43
CA GLU A 17 -16.47 3.17 22.26
C GLU A 17 -15.56 1.93 22.34
N GLN A 18 -15.00 1.65 23.52
CA GLN A 18 -14.21 0.44 23.78
C GLN A 18 -15.06 -0.82 23.63
N TYR A 19 -16.32 -0.81 24.09
CA TYR A 19 -17.23 -1.93 23.91
C TYR A 19 -17.50 -2.20 22.43
N ILE A 20 -17.82 -1.16 21.65
CA ILE A 20 -18.05 -1.26 20.20
C ILE A 20 -16.79 -1.81 19.50
N PHE A 21 -15.62 -1.23 19.80
CA PHE A 21 -14.35 -1.66 19.23
C PHE A 21 -14.05 -3.15 19.47
N ILE A 22 -14.32 -3.67 20.68
CA ILE A 22 -14.11 -5.09 20.99
C ILE A 22 -15.05 -5.98 20.16
N HIS A 23 -16.32 -5.61 20.03
CA HIS A 23 -17.26 -6.37 19.19
C HIS A 23 -16.85 -6.35 17.73
N ASP A 24 -16.44 -5.19 17.21
CA ASP A 24 -15.96 -5.05 15.84
C ASP A 24 -14.69 -5.88 15.61
N ALA A 25 -13.74 -5.85 16.54
CA ALA A 25 -12.50 -6.63 16.47
C ALA A 25 -12.76 -8.14 16.51
N ILE A 26 -13.68 -8.61 17.36
CA ILE A 26 -14.07 -10.03 17.41
C ILE A 26 -14.79 -10.44 16.12
N LEU A 27 -15.75 -9.63 15.67
CA LEU A 27 -16.48 -9.88 14.42
C LEU A 27 -15.50 -9.99 13.24
N GLU A 28 -14.55 -9.06 13.16
CA GLU A 28 -13.51 -9.06 12.14
C GLU A 28 -12.66 -10.33 12.21
N ALA A 29 -12.17 -10.71 13.40
CA ALA A 29 -11.40 -11.94 13.58
C ALA A 29 -12.19 -13.19 13.15
N CYS A 30 -13.48 -13.25 13.47
CA CYS A 30 -14.36 -14.34 13.04
C CYS A 30 -14.57 -14.39 11.52
N LEU A 31 -14.64 -13.23 10.86
CA LEU A 31 -14.82 -13.14 9.41
C LEU A 31 -13.53 -13.45 8.65
N CYS A 32 -12.38 -12.97 9.14
CA CYS A 32 -11.10 -13.13 8.45
C CYS A 32 -10.48 -14.51 8.67
N GLY A 33 -10.60 -15.06 9.88
CA GLY A 33 -9.91 -16.30 10.25
C GLY A 33 -8.38 -16.13 10.31
N GLU A 34 -7.67 -17.25 10.21
CA GLU A 34 -6.20 -17.27 10.12
C GLU A 34 -5.78 -17.11 8.65
N THR A 35 -5.13 -16.00 8.34
CA THR A 35 -4.69 -15.63 6.98
C THR A 35 -3.18 -15.69 6.81
N ALA A 36 -2.41 -15.87 7.89
CA ALA A 36 -0.96 -16.00 7.80
C ALA A 36 -0.58 -17.40 7.31
N ILE A 37 0.33 -17.46 6.35
CA ILE A 37 0.83 -18.69 5.75
C ILE A 37 2.33 -18.79 6.00
N ALA A 38 2.77 -19.90 6.58
CA ALA A 38 4.20 -20.18 6.74
C ALA A 38 4.88 -20.29 5.37
N VAL A 39 6.10 -19.76 5.23
CA VAL A 39 6.83 -19.76 3.94
C VAL A 39 6.97 -21.18 3.36
N SER A 40 7.21 -22.18 4.23
CA SER A 40 7.33 -23.59 3.83
C SER A 40 6.05 -24.21 3.27
N GLU A 41 4.89 -23.65 3.61
CA GLU A 41 3.57 -24.17 3.21
C GLU A 41 2.97 -23.36 2.06
N PHE A 42 3.52 -22.19 1.76
CA PHE A 42 2.95 -21.21 0.84
C PHE A 42 2.59 -21.77 -0.54
N ALA A 43 3.52 -22.50 -1.17
CA ALA A 43 3.31 -23.04 -2.51
C ALA A 43 2.13 -24.04 -2.58
N LEU A 44 1.99 -24.87 -1.54
CA LEU A 44 0.89 -25.83 -1.43
C LEU A 44 -0.43 -25.11 -1.13
N THR A 45 -0.43 -24.22 -0.13
CA THR A 45 -1.63 -23.47 0.27
C THR A 45 -2.17 -22.64 -0.89
N TYR A 46 -1.32 -21.88 -1.59
CA TYR A 46 -1.77 -21.07 -2.72
C TYR A 46 -2.35 -21.93 -3.87
N LYS A 47 -1.76 -23.11 -4.13
CA LYS A 47 -2.29 -24.04 -5.14
C LYS A 47 -3.69 -24.55 -4.76
N GLU A 48 -3.93 -24.83 -3.49
CA GLU A 48 -5.26 -25.22 -3.01
C GLU A 48 -6.25 -24.07 -3.09
N MET A 49 -5.83 -22.84 -2.75
CA MET A 49 -6.69 -21.65 -2.81
C MET A 49 -7.18 -21.30 -4.23
N LEU A 50 -6.45 -21.73 -5.26
CA LEU A 50 -6.82 -21.57 -6.66
C LEU A 50 -7.85 -22.61 -7.15
N ARG A 51 -8.08 -23.69 -6.38
CA ARG A 51 -9.08 -24.69 -6.76
C ARG A 51 -10.47 -24.07 -6.69
N VAL A 52 -11.25 -24.31 -7.75
CA VAL A 52 -12.63 -23.86 -7.82
C VAL A 52 -13.52 -24.96 -7.27
N ASP A 53 -14.33 -24.62 -6.27
CA ASP A 53 -15.35 -25.51 -5.75
C ASP A 53 -16.51 -25.62 -6.77
N SER A 54 -16.98 -26.85 -6.99
CA SER A 54 -17.98 -27.15 -8.01
C SER A 54 -19.39 -26.72 -7.61
N GLN A 55 -19.67 -26.55 -6.32
CA GLN A 55 -20.97 -26.14 -5.81
C GLN A 55 -21.09 -24.62 -5.79
N SER A 56 -20.07 -23.91 -5.30
CA SER A 56 -20.07 -22.45 -5.21
C SER A 56 -19.63 -21.75 -6.49
N ASN A 57 -18.92 -22.45 -7.39
CA ASN A 57 -18.24 -21.87 -8.55
C ASN A 57 -17.30 -20.71 -8.15
N SER A 58 -16.70 -20.83 -6.97
CA SER A 58 -15.76 -19.88 -6.38
C SER A 58 -14.50 -20.59 -5.91
N SER A 59 -13.42 -19.84 -5.74
CA SER A 59 -12.17 -20.34 -5.16
C SER A 59 -11.92 -19.64 -3.84
N GLN A 60 -11.14 -20.26 -2.94
CA GLN A 60 -10.84 -19.65 -1.63
C GLN A 60 -10.16 -18.29 -1.80
N LEU A 61 -9.28 -18.13 -2.79
CA LEU A 61 -8.66 -16.83 -3.11
C LEU A 61 -9.70 -15.74 -3.43
N ARG A 62 -10.78 -16.10 -4.14
CA ARG A 62 -11.84 -15.16 -4.50
C ARG A 62 -12.70 -14.83 -3.28
N GLU A 63 -13.02 -15.83 -2.46
CA GLU A 63 -13.77 -15.67 -1.22
C GLU A 63 -13.00 -14.80 -0.22
N GLU A 64 -11.70 -15.04 -0.05
CA GLU A 64 -10.82 -14.22 0.79
C GLU A 64 -10.80 -12.75 0.31
N TYR A 65 -10.70 -12.50 -0.99
CA TYR A 65 -10.77 -11.13 -1.53
C TYR A 65 -12.16 -10.49 -1.31
N GLN A 66 -13.24 -11.27 -1.33
CA GLN A 66 -14.59 -10.79 -1.02
C GLN A 66 -14.70 -10.43 0.47
N THR A 67 -14.20 -11.28 1.36
CA THR A 67 -14.10 -11.01 2.80
C THR A 67 -13.30 -9.74 3.04
N LEU A 68 -12.15 -9.57 2.39
CA LEU A 68 -11.33 -8.36 2.48
C LEU A 68 -12.13 -7.10 2.13
N ASN A 69 -12.94 -7.15 1.07
CA ASN A 69 -13.80 -6.03 0.68
C ASN A 69 -14.91 -5.77 1.71
N SER A 70 -15.45 -6.80 2.38
CA SER A 70 -16.48 -6.61 3.41
C SER A 70 -15.93 -6.09 4.74
N VAL A 71 -14.70 -6.44 5.11
CA VAL A 71 -14.07 -6.00 6.36
C VAL A 71 -13.24 -4.74 6.21
N THR A 72 -13.06 -4.25 4.98
CA THR A 72 -12.46 -2.93 4.76
C THR A 72 -13.57 -1.89 4.98
N PRO A 73 -13.46 -1.00 5.98
CA PRO A 73 -14.48 0.01 6.23
C PRO A 73 -14.61 0.94 5.02
N HIS A 74 -15.85 1.27 4.67
CA HIS A 74 -16.13 2.38 3.76
C HIS A 74 -15.81 3.67 4.49
N LEU A 75 -15.04 4.56 3.84
CA LEU A 75 -14.72 5.85 4.43
C LEU A 75 -15.94 6.75 4.37
N ASP A 76 -16.30 7.31 5.51
CA ASP A 76 -17.35 8.31 5.60
C ASP A 76 -16.86 9.66 5.06
N VAL A 77 -17.82 10.52 4.69
CA VAL A 77 -17.54 11.86 4.15
C VAL A 77 -16.75 12.68 5.18
N GLU A 78 -17.07 12.53 6.45
CA GLU A 78 -16.41 13.16 7.59
C GLU A 78 -14.94 12.75 7.72
N GLU A 79 -14.59 11.52 7.32
CA GLU A 79 -13.21 11.05 7.38
C GLU A 79 -12.33 11.62 6.26
N CYS A 80 -12.93 12.14 5.18
CA CYS A 80 -12.23 12.77 4.05
C CYS A 80 -12.47 14.28 3.97
N SER A 81 -12.81 14.92 5.10
CA SER A 81 -13.33 16.29 5.13
C SER A 81 -12.39 17.31 4.48
N ILE A 82 -11.08 17.14 4.66
CA ILE A 82 -10.07 18.06 4.11
C ILE A 82 -9.99 17.89 2.60
N ALA A 83 -9.93 16.65 2.11
CA ALA A 83 -9.87 16.35 0.69
C ALA A 83 -11.12 16.85 -0.08
N LEU A 84 -12.25 16.93 0.61
CA LEU A 84 -13.56 17.36 0.08
C LEU A 84 -13.78 18.88 0.08
N LEU A 85 -12.89 19.68 0.66
CA LEU A 85 -13.03 21.14 0.66
C LEU A 85 -13.13 21.69 -0.78
N PRO A 86 -14.00 22.69 -1.05
CA PRO A 86 -14.18 23.23 -2.41
C PRO A 86 -12.87 23.67 -3.09
N ARG A 87 -11.94 24.26 -2.32
CA ARG A 87 -10.61 24.68 -2.78
C ARG A 87 -9.66 23.53 -3.17
N ASN A 88 -9.98 22.30 -2.77
CA ASN A 88 -9.18 21.09 -3.01
C ASN A 88 -9.71 20.25 -4.17
N ARG A 89 -10.93 20.54 -4.65
CA ARG A 89 -11.61 19.73 -5.68
C ARG A 89 -10.78 19.58 -6.96
N GLU A 90 -10.18 20.67 -7.45
CA GLU A 90 -9.37 20.65 -8.66
C GLU A 90 -8.00 19.99 -8.48
N LYS A 91 -7.57 19.77 -7.24
CA LYS A 91 -6.33 19.04 -6.91
C LYS A 91 -6.54 17.52 -6.88
N ASN A 92 -7.78 17.04 -7.02
CA ASN A 92 -8.16 15.63 -7.03
C ASN A 92 -8.48 15.15 -8.45
N ARG A 93 -7.87 14.03 -8.87
CA ARG A 93 -8.19 13.39 -10.16
C ARG A 93 -9.59 12.76 -10.16
N SER A 94 -9.99 12.18 -9.04
CA SER A 94 -11.32 11.63 -8.78
C SER A 94 -11.68 11.88 -7.32
N MET A 95 -12.98 12.03 -7.05
CA MET A 95 -13.52 12.16 -5.70
C MET A 95 -13.77 10.80 -5.03
N ASP A 96 -13.63 9.69 -5.77
CA ASP A 96 -13.85 8.32 -5.25
C ASP A 96 -12.59 7.74 -4.59
N VAL A 97 -11.44 8.41 -4.74
CA VAL A 97 -10.13 7.92 -4.27
C VAL A 97 -9.42 9.00 -3.46
N LEU A 98 -10.00 9.32 -2.31
CA LEU A 98 -9.49 10.31 -1.38
C LEU A 98 -8.84 9.63 -0.18
N PRO A 99 -7.70 10.12 0.31
CA PRO A 99 -7.15 9.63 1.57
C PRO A 99 -8.01 10.14 2.74
N PRO A 100 -8.19 9.34 3.81
CA PRO A 100 -8.77 9.85 5.04
C PRO A 100 -7.83 10.86 5.69
N ASP A 101 -8.39 11.83 6.41
CA ASP A 101 -7.67 12.95 7.03
C ASP A 101 -6.56 12.46 7.97
N ARG A 102 -6.76 11.32 8.65
CA ARG A 102 -5.77 10.68 9.54
C ARG A 102 -4.52 10.16 8.84
N ALA A 103 -4.59 9.90 7.53
CA ALA A 103 -3.47 9.40 6.73
C ALA A 103 -2.96 10.45 5.73
N LEU A 104 -3.61 11.61 5.63
CA LEU A 104 -3.31 12.65 4.66
C LEU A 104 -1.94 13.29 4.90
N ALA A 105 -1.13 13.40 3.86
CA ALA A 105 0.10 14.17 3.88
C ALA A 105 -0.21 15.67 3.66
N PHE A 106 0.39 16.53 4.49
CA PHE A 106 0.27 17.98 4.40
C PHE A 106 1.59 18.59 3.94
N LEU A 107 1.50 19.52 3.00
CA LEU A 107 2.66 20.30 2.57
C LEU A 107 3.04 21.29 3.68
N VAL A 108 4.32 21.30 4.03
CA VAL A 108 4.92 22.12 5.09
C VAL A 108 5.60 23.35 4.50
N THR A 109 6.31 23.20 3.37
CA THR A 109 7.00 24.33 2.74
C THR A 109 6.01 25.39 2.28
N THR A 110 6.15 26.62 2.77
CA THR A 110 5.28 27.75 2.41
C THR A 110 5.94 28.61 1.33
N GLU A 111 5.96 28.13 0.08
CA GLU A 111 6.19 29.04 -1.05
C GLU A 111 4.86 29.73 -1.42
N GLY A 112 4.72 31.01 -1.02
CA GLY A 112 3.58 31.88 -1.35
C GLY A 112 2.24 31.52 -0.68
N GLU A 113 1.13 32.08 -1.20
CA GLU A 113 -0.27 31.77 -0.80
C GLU A 113 -0.75 30.41 -1.33
N SER A 114 0.11 29.38 -1.30
CA SER A 114 -0.25 28.06 -1.83
C SER A 114 -0.91 27.19 -0.74
N ASN A 115 -2.06 26.62 -1.08
CA ASN A 115 -2.82 25.70 -0.22
C ASN A 115 -1.99 24.45 0.14
N ASN A 116 -1.99 24.05 1.42
CA ASN A 116 -1.19 22.95 1.99
C ASN A 116 -1.69 21.54 1.65
N TYR A 117 -2.76 21.43 0.88
CA TYR A 117 -3.34 20.16 0.46
C TYR A 117 -2.67 19.57 -0.79
N ILE A 118 -2.39 18.26 -0.71
CA ILE A 118 -2.12 17.36 -1.84
C ILE A 118 -2.82 16.02 -1.59
N ASN A 119 -3.34 15.36 -2.63
CA ASN A 119 -3.95 14.02 -2.49
C ASN A 119 -2.85 12.96 -2.31
N ALA A 120 -2.33 12.79 -1.10
CA ALA A 120 -1.30 11.81 -0.82
C ALA A 120 -1.54 11.19 0.57
N ALA A 121 -1.42 9.87 0.66
CA ALA A 121 -1.56 9.13 1.92
C ALA A 121 -0.20 8.63 2.41
N LEU A 122 0.08 8.82 3.69
CA LEU A 122 1.17 8.14 4.39
C LEU A 122 0.74 6.69 4.64
N THR A 123 1.57 5.74 4.23
CA THR A 123 1.29 4.32 4.42
C THR A 123 2.48 3.61 5.04
N ASP A 124 2.18 2.60 5.85
CA ASP A 124 3.19 1.85 6.57
C ASP A 124 3.82 0.77 5.68
N SER A 125 5.04 0.39 6.05
CA SER A 125 5.65 -0.88 5.66
C SER A 125 5.46 -1.90 6.80
N PHE A 126 6.06 -3.08 6.69
CA PHE A 126 5.94 -4.06 7.76
C PHE A 126 6.70 -3.64 9.02
N HIS A 127 7.78 -2.88 8.88
CA HIS A 127 8.64 -2.48 10.00
C HIS A 127 8.67 -1.00 10.33
N ARG A 128 8.21 -0.17 9.39
CA ARG A 128 8.34 1.29 9.50
C ARG A 128 7.03 1.98 9.20
N ALA A 129 6.58 2.76 10.18
CA ALA A 129 5.46 3.68 10.04
C ALA A 129 5.78 4.77 9.00
N ALA A 130 4.79 5.12 8.18
CA ALA A 130 4.89 6.11 7.11
C ALA A 130 6.12 5.88 6.19
N ALA A 131 6.42 4.62 5.86
CA ALA A 131 7.53 4.27 4.97
C ALA A 131 7.27 4.71 3.52
N PHE A 132 6.00 4.69 3.11
CA PHE A 132 5.59 5.09 1.77
C PHE A 132 4.67 6.31 1.79
N ILE A 133 4.62 6.98 0.65
CA ILE A 133 3.61 7.98 0.34
C ILE A 133 2.90 7.56 -0.95
N ALA A 134 1.62 7.17 -0.85
CA ALA A 134 0.80 6.77 -1.99
C ALA A 134 0.02 7.97 -2.55
N THR A 135 0.27 8.33 -3.81
CA THR A 135 -0.32 9.52 -4.45
C THR A 135 -0.77 9.21 -5.88
N PRO A 136 -1.84 9.83 -6.42
CA PRO A 136 -2.12 9.76 -7.84
C PRO A 136 -1.00 10.45 -8.63
N HIS A 137 -0.92 10.12 -9.91
CA HIS A 137 -0.03 10.82 -10.83
C HIS A 137 -0.39 12.30 -10.80
N PRO A 138 0.60 13.19 -10.62
CA PRO A 138 0.29 14.59 -10.45
C PRO A 138 -0.45 15.14 -11.67
N LEU A 139 -1.36 16.07 -11.40
CA LEU A 139 -2.07 16.84 -12.42
C LEU A 139 -1.17 18.01 -12.85
N PRO A 140 -1.42 18.63 -14.02
CA PRO A 140 -0.67 19.83 -14.42
C PRO A 140 -0.62 20.89 -13.31
N GLY A 141 -1.74 21.13 -12.62
CA GLY A 141 -1.83 22.09 -11.51
C GLY A 141 -1.29 21.62 -10.16
N THR A 142 -0.89 20.35 -9.99
CA THR A 142 -0.34 19.82 -8.73
C THR A 142 1.11 19.39 -8.84
N THR A 143 1.80 19.78 -9.92
CA THR A 143 3.19 19.39 -10.18
C THR A 143 4.17 19.96 -9.14
N ALA A 144 4.03 21.25 -8.82
CA ALA A 144 4.86 21.90 -7.80
C ALA A 144 4.58 21.30 -6.41
N ASP A 145 3.30 21.07 -6.09
CA ASP A 145 2.88 20.43 -4.84
C ASP A 145 3.46 19.03 -4.67
N PHE A 146 3.59 18.25 -5.75
CA PHE A 146 4.24 16.94 -5.70
C PHE A 146 5.72 17.02 -5.34
N TRP A 147 6.45 18.00 -5.90
CA TRP A 147 7.86 18.18 -5.55
C TRP A 147 8.05 18.71 -4.13
N ARG A 148 7.16 19.59 -3.67
CA ARG A 148 7.08 20.00 -2.26
C ARG A 148 6.86 18.79 -1.35
N LEU A 149 5.94 17.88 -1.70
CA LEU A 149 5.72 16.64 -0.95
C LEU A 149 7.00 15.78 -0.87
N VAL A 150 7.69 15.57 -2.00
CA VAL A 150 8.95 14.81 -2.05
C VAL A 150 9.99 15.43 -1.11
N PHE A 151 10.11 16.76 -1.13
CA PHE A 151 11.06 17.51 -0.30
C PHE A 151 10.67 17.50 1.19
N ASP A 152 9.45 17.92 1.53
CA ASP A 152 8.95 18.08 2.90
C ASP A 152 9.03 16.78 3.71
N TYR A 153 8.84 15.63 3.04
CA TYR A 153 8.84 14.32 3.68
C TYR A 153 10.17 13.57 3.60
N GLY A 154 11.22 14.21 3.06
CA GLY A 154 12.56 13.62 2.94
C GLY A 154 12.54 12.36 2.07
N CYS A 155 11.84 12.41 0.95
CA CYS A 155 11.69 11.24 0.08
C CYS A 155 12.97 11.05 -0.74
N THR A 156 13.56 9.85 -0.66
CA THR A 156 14.80 9.49 -1.36
C THR A 156 14.55 8.71 -2.64
N SER A 157 13.31 8.25 -2.88
CA SER A 157 12.95 7.58 -4.12
C SER A 157 11.51 7.85 -4.54
N VAL A 158 11.30 7.90 -5.85
CA VAL A 158 9.98 8.03 -6.49
C VAL A 158 9.76 6.84 -7.42
N VAL A 159 8.66 6.12 -7.21
CA VAL A 159 8.27 4.95 -8.00
C VAL A 159 7.04 5.29 -8.84
N MET A 160 7.21 5.25 -10.17
CA MET A 160 6.15 5.51 -11.14
C MET A 160 5.64 4.21 -11.75
N LEU A 161 4.34 3.91 -11.59
CA LEU A 161 3.73 2.65 -12.04
C LEU A 161 2.74 2.81 -13.21
N ASN A 162 2.75 3.95 -13.90
CA ASN A 162 1.89 4.22 -15.06
C ASN A 162 2.61 3.94 -16.39
N GLN A 163 1.83 3.60 -17.42
CA GLN A 163 2.35 3.67 -18.77
C GLN A 163 2.62 5.14 -19.13
N LEU A 164 3.77 5.41 -19.73
CA LEU A 164 4.12 6.75 -20.20
C LEU A 164 3.38 7.02 -21.51
N ASN A 165 2.46 7.97 -21.50
CA ASN A 165 1.80 8.49 -22.70
C ASN A 165 2.52 9.78 -23.15
N GLN A 166 2.17 10.36 -24.31
CA GLN A 166 2.76 11.63 -24.77
C GLN A 166 2.59 12.80 -23.77
N SER A 167 1.60 12.75 -22.87
CA SER A 167 1.44 13.71 -21.78
C SER A 167 2.48 13.57 -20.65
N ASN A 168 3.14 12.41 -20.54
CA ASN A 168 4.06 12.07 -19.45
C ASN A 168 5.53 12.29 -19.84
N SER A 169 5.82 12.64 -21.09
CA SER A 169 7.20 12.88 -21.56
C SER A 169 7.83 14.11 -20.92
N ALA A 170 7.05 15.18 -20.73
CA ALA A 170 7.50 16.42 -20.06
C ALA A 170 7.97 16.17 -18.61
N TRP A 171 7.36 15.21 -17.92
CA TRP A 171 7.74 14.80 -16.56
C TRP A 171 9.09 14.09 -16.51
N VAL A 172 9.32 13.18 -17.45
CA VAL A 172 10.59 12.46 -17.58
C VAL A 172 11.71 13.42 -17.98
N GLU A 173 11.41 14.44 -18.80
CA GLU A 173 12.35 15.50 -19.16
C GLU A 173 12.67 16.45 -18.00
N PHE A 174 11.70 16.74 -17.11
CA PHE A 174 11.96 17.55 -15.91
C PHE A 174 12.90 16.83 -14.94
N LEU A 175 12.68 15.52 -14.74
CA LEU A 175 13.50 14.64 -13.92
C LEU A 175 14.93 14.43 -14.45
N SER A 176 15.13 14.43 -15.78
CA SER A 176 16.44 14.22 -16.39
C SER A 176 17.25 15.52 -16.55
N ARG A 177 16.63 16.69 -16.33
CA ARG A 177 17.26 18.01 -16.47
C ARG A 177 17.65 18.68 -15.16
N SER A 178 17.42 18.06 -13.99
CA SER A 178 17.95 18.61 -12.74
C SER A 178 19.48 18.47 -12.74
N VAL A 179 20.17 19.59 -12.96
CA VAL A 179 21.64 19.70 -13.00
C VAL A 179 22.23 19.91 -11.59
N ASP A 180 21.43 19.72 -10.54
CA ASP A 180 21.91 19.82 -9.15
C ASP A 180 22.65 18.54 -8.76
N ASP A 181 23.95 18.68 -8.50
CA ASP A 181 24.86 17.61 -8.09
C ASP A 181 24.47 16.96 -6.74
N ASP A 182 23.54 17.56 -5.99
CA ASP A 182 23.10 17.09 -4.66
C ASP A 182 21.90 16.12 -4.70
N VAL A 183 21.24 15.92 -5.84
CA VAL A 183 20.06 15.03 -5.95
C VAL A 183 20.33 13.87 -6.91
N ILE A 184 20.61 12.68 -6.36
CA ILE A 184 20.77 11.47 -7.17
C ILE A 184 19.39 10.95 -7.62
N THR A 185 18.99 11.30 -8.84
CA THR A 185 17.78 10.77 -9.48
C THR A 185 18.11 9.52 -10.29
N ARG A 186 17.63 8.34 -9.85
CA ARG A 186 17.69 7.10 -10.65
C ARG A 186 16.33 6.78 -11.25
N LEU A 187 16.18 7.02 -12.55
CA LEU A 187 14.95 6.72 -13.28
C LEU A 187 14.94 5.26 -13.74
N PHE A 188 14.10 4.42 -13.13
CA PHE A 188 13.88 3.05 -13.58
C PHE A 188 12.64 2.98 -14.48
N ARG A 189 12.83 2.59 -15.74
CA ARG A 189 11.73 2.36 -16.68
C ARG A 189 11.42 0.87 -16.77
N VAL A 190 10.28 0.46 -16.23
CA VAL A 190 9.76 -0.90 -16.44
C VAL A 190 8.75 -0.88 -17.59
N LYS A 191 9.15 -1.44 -18.74
CA LYS A 191 8.23 -1.70 -19.87
C LYS A 191 7.73 -3.14 -19.73
N ASN A 192 6.40 -3.35 -19.72
CA ASN A 192 5.75 -4.65 -19.53
C ASN A 192 6.14 -5.33 -18.21
N VAL A 193 5.31 -5.16 -17.19
CA VAL A 193 5.57 -5.66 -15.84
C VAL A 193 5.37 -7.18 -15.80
N THR A 194 6.43 -7.94 -16.11
CA THR A 194 6.51 -9.35 -15.70
C THR A 194 6.77 -9.43 -14.20
N ARG A 195 6.41 -10.54 -13.55
CA ARG A 195 6.67 -10.74 -12.11
C ARG A 195 8.14 -10.57 -11.75
N LYS A 196 9.06 -11.15 -12.54
CA LYS A 196 10.51 -10.98 -12.36
C LYS A 196 10.97 -9.52 -12.47
N ALA A 197 10.44 -8.76 -13.43
CA ALA A 197 10.76 -7.35 -13.56
C ALA A 197 10.24 -6.54 -12.35
N PHE A 198 9.07 -6.90 -11.83
CA PHE A 198 8.52 -6.27 -10.62
C PHE A 198 9.34 -6.61 -9.37
N LEU A 199 9.75 -7.87 -9.19
CA LEU A 199 10.68 -8.27 -8.12
C LEU A 199 12.01 -7.53 -8.22
N SER A 200 12.56 -7.36 -9.44
CA SER A 200 13.77 -6.58 -9.65
C SER A 200 13.58 -5.11 -9.26
N LEU A 201 12.43 -4.52 -9.58
CA LEU A 201 12.09 -3.15 -9.15
C LEU A 201 12.06 -3.04 -7.61
N LEU A 202 11.35 -3.94 -6.93
CA LEU A 202 11.30 -3.99 -5.46
C LEU A 202 12.71 -4.13 -4.87
N GLY A 203 13.53 -5.02 -5.43
CA GLY A 203 14.91 -5.22 -5.03
C GLY A 203 15.79 -3.98 -5.22
N HIS A 204 15.64 -3.26 -6.33
CA HIS A 204 16.36 -2.01 -6.59
C HIS A 204 15.95 -0.90 -5.63
N VAL A 205 14.65 -0.72 -5.37
CA VAL A 205 14.16 0.30 -4.44
C VAL A 205 14.61 -0.01 -3.01
N ASN A 206 14.48 -1.27 -2.55
CA ASN A 206 14.94 -1.67 -1.22
C ASN A 206 16.45 -1.48 -1.08
N LYS A 207 17.25 -1.89 -2.08
CA LYS A 207 18.69 -1.63 -2.08
C LYS A 207 19.01 -0.13 -1.95
N TRP A 208 18.32 0.71 -2.72
CA TRP A 208 18.49 2.16 -2.66
C TRP A 208 18.12 2.75 -1.31
N GLN A 209 16.99 2.32 -0.73
CA GLN A 209 16.57 2.77 0.60
C GLN A 209 17.62 2.43 1.67
N ARG A 210 18.24 1.25 1.62
CA ARG A 210 19.35 0.90 2.52
C ARG A 210 20.60 1.78 2.34
N GLU A 211 20.86 2.25 1.12
CA GLU A 211 22.00 3.15 0.82
C GLU A 211 21.72 4.59 1.27
N CYS A 212 20.48 5.06 1.16
CA CYS A 212 20.09 6.44 1.45
C CYS A 212 19.55 6.69 2.88
N GLY A 213 19.45 5.65 3.72
CA GLY A 213 19.02 5.78 5.12
C GLY A 213 17.51 5.87 5.30
N GLU A 214 17.04 6.73 6.22
CA GLU A 214 15.62 6.83 6.61
C GLU A 214 14.75 7.63 5.63
N GLY A 215 15.10 7.67 4.35
CA GLY A 215 14.26 8.33 3.34
C GLY A 215 12.92 7.62 3.12
N ARG A 216 11.90 8.35 2.67
CA ARG A 216 10.61 7.73 2.27
C ARG A 216 10.58 7.39 0.79
N THR A 217 9.71 6.45 0.43
CA THR A 217 9.42 6.14 -0.97
C THR A 217 8.07 6.73 -1.37
N VAL A 218 8.05 7.66 -2.31
CA VAL A 218 6.81 8.08 -2.95
C VAL A 218 6.45 7.08 -4.03
N VAL A 219 5.24 6.54 -3.99
CA VAL A 219 4.72 5.61 -4.99
C VAL A 219 3.52 6.27 -5.65
N HIS A 220 3.56 6.36 -6.98
CA HIS A 220 2.44 6.92 -7.73
C HIS A 220 2.03 6.07 -8.94
N CYS A 221 0.73 5.97 -9.12
CA CYS A 221 0.08 5.37 -10.28
C CYS A 221 -1.01 6.33 -10.79
N LEU A 222 -2.03 5.88 -11.51
CA LEU A 222 -3.02 6.79 -12.09
C LEU A 222 -3.86 7.46 -11.01
N ASN A 223 -4.41 6.66 -10.10
CA ASN A 223 -5.31 7.07 -9.01
C ASN A 223 -4.63 7.05 -7.62
N GLY A 224 -3.42 6.50 -7.52
CA GLY A 224 -2.71 6.36 -6.23
C GLY A 224 -3.23 5.22 -5.36
N GLY A 225 -4.12 4.36 -5.88
CA GLY A 225 -4.71 3.21 -5.19
C GLY A 225 -4.13 1.91 -5.73
N GLY A 226 -4.78 1.28 -6.71
CA GLY A 226 -4.52 -0.11 -7.15
C GLY A 226 -3.04 -0.51 -7.25
N ARG A 227 -2.32 -0.01 -8.27
CA ARG A 227 -0.89 -0.36 -8.47
C ARG A 227 0.03 0.14 -7.35
N CYS A 228 -0.28 1.28 -6.71
CA CYS A 228 0.49 1.74 -5.55
C CYS A 228 0.36 0.75 -4.41
N GLY A 229 -0.86 0.30 -4.14
CA GLY A 229 -1.18 -0.77 -3.20
C GLY A 229 -0.47 -2.05 -3.52
N THR A 230 -0.42 -2.48 -4.79
CA THR A 230 0.34 -3.67 -5.18
C THR A 230 1.82 -3.53 -4.83
N PHE A 231 2.45 -2.38 -5.11
CA PHE A 231 3.85 -2.14 -4.77
C PHE A 231 4.09 -2.12 -3.26
N CYS A 232 3.28 -1.39 -2.50
CA CYS A 232 3.40 -1.31 -1.05
C CYS A 232 3.16 -2.68 -0.40
N ALA A 233 2.12 -3.41 -0.83
CA ALA A 233 1.78 -4.73 -0.30
C ALA A 233 2.89 -5.73 -0.59
N CYS A 234 3.39 -5.76 -1.82
CA CYS A 234 4.49 -6.65 -2.16
C CYS A 234 5.77 -6.31 -1.39
N THR A 235 6.05 -5.03 -1.14
CA THR A 235 7.20 -4.64 -0.30
C THR A 235 7.04 -5.18 1.13
N MET A 236 5.86 -4.99 1.74
CA MET A 236 5.54 -5.52 3.07
C MET A 236 5.67 -7.06 3.11
N LEU A 237 5.17 -7.76 2.10
CA LEU A 237 5.24 -9.22 2.03
C LEU A 237 6.67 -9.73 1.94
N LEU A 238 7.53 -9.08 1.15
CA LEU A 238 8.95 -9.44 1.10
C LEU A 238 9.64 -9.21 2.44
N GLU A 239 9.26 -8.17 3.18
CA GLU A 239 9.74 -7.94 4.55
C GLU A 239 9.26 -9.06 5.50
N MET A 240 7.99 -9.45 5.47
CA MET A 240 7.46 -10.56 6.29
C MET A 240 8.24 -11.88 6.05
N ILE A 241 8.52 -12.22 4.79
CA ILE A 241 9.32 -13.40 4.43
C ILE A 241 10.71 -13.29 5.04
N GLN A 242 11.39 -12.16 4.84
CA GLN A 242 12.77 -11.96 5.24
C GLN A 242 12.99 -11.97 6.74
N TYR A 243 12.02 -11.45 7.51
CA TYR A 243 12.22 -11.21 8.95
C TYR A 243 11.43 -12.15 9.85
N GLN A 244 10.31 -12.71 9.40
CA GLN A 244 9.41 -13.50 10.25
C GLN A 244 9.08 -14.89 9.69
N ASN A 245 9.54 -15.23 8.49
CA ASN A 245 9.34 -16.55 7.86
C ASN A 245 7.86 -16.96 7.66
N PHE A 246 6.97 -15.97 7.54
CA PHE A 246 5.58 -16.15 7.14
C PHE A 246 5.18 -15.04 6.15
N VAL A 247 4.02 -15.18 5.54
CA VAL A 247 3.38 -14.14 4.72
C VAL A 247 1.92 -14.03 5.04
N ASP A 248 1.41 -12.80 5.06
CA ASP A 248 -0.02 -12.54 5.20
C ASP A 248 -0.45 -11.44 4.20
N ILE A 249 -0.99 -11.90 3.07
CA ILE A 249 -1.43 -11.04 1.96
C ILE A 249 -2.69 -10.27 2.35
N PHE A 250 -3.59 -10.92 3.10
CA PHE A 250 -4.82 -10.30 3.56
C PHE A 250 -4.52 -9.14 4.50
N TYR A 251 -3.71 -9.37 5.53
CA TYR A 251 -3.28 -8.36 6.49
C TYR A 251 -2.52 -7.20 5.81
N ALA A 252 -1.59 -7.51 4.90
CA ALA A 252 -0.83 -6.47 4.19
C ALA A 252 -1.76 -5.53 3.41
N VAL A 253 -2.71 -6.08 2.64
CA VAL A 253 -3.64 -5.27 1.84
C VAL A 253 -4.64 -4.53 2.73
N LYS A 254 -5.19 -5.19 3.76
CA LYS A 254 -6.12 -4.56 4.70
C LYS A 254 -5.48 -3.36 5.42
N THR A 255 -4.24 -3.52 5.86
CA THR A 255 -3.45 -2.45 6.50
C THR A 255 -3.28 -1.26 5.55
N LEU A 256 -2.97 -1.49 4.28
CA LEU A 256 -2.83 -0.42 3.30
C LEU A 256 -4.17 0.28 3.00
N ARG A 257 -5.27 -0.47 2.96
CA ARG A 257 -6.61 0.07 2.76
C ARG A 257 -7.06 0.99 3.89
N ASN A 258 -6.55 0.77 5.11
CA ASN A 258 -6.75 1.71 6.21
C ASN A 258 -6.07 3.07 5.93
N SER A 259 -4.96 3.12 5.20
CA SER A 259 -4.31 4.40 4.88
C SER A 259 -4.91 5.09 3.66
N LYS A 260 -5.40 4.34 2.67
CA LYS A 260 -6.01 4.90 1.47
C LYS A 260 -6.98 3.88 0.84
N PRO A 261 -8.19 4.28 0.44
CA PRO A 261 -9.12 3.36 -0.21
C PRO A 261 -8.57 2.87 -1.55
N ASN A 262 -9.05 1.71 -2.00
CA ASN A 262 -8.68 1.09 -3.27
C ASN A 262 -7.19 0.71 -3.40
N MET A 263 -6.46 0.57 -2.29
CA MET A 263 -5.16 -0.10 -2.31
C MET A 263 -5.38 -1.57 -2.67
N VAL A 264 -4.74 -2.02 -3.77
CA VAL A 264 -5.04 -3.31 -4.44
C VAL A 264 -6.53 -3.39 -4.79
N GLU A 265 -6.90 -2.76 -5.91
CA GLU A 265 -8.29 -2.43 -6.25
C GLU A 265 -9.04 -3.59 -6.94
N SER A 266 -8.33 -4.59 -7.43
CA SER A 266 -8.92 -5.72 -8.17
C SER A 266 -8.42 -7.07 -7.68
N LEU A 267 -9.24 -8.10 -7.90
CA LEU A 267 -8.86 -9.49 -7.65
C LEU A 267 -7.59 -9.89 -8.41
N ASP A 268 -7.38 -9.36 -9.61
CA ASP A 268 -6.16 -9.63 -10.39
C ASP A 268 -4.92 -9.04 -9.72
N GLN A 269 -5.01 -7.84 -9.14
CA GLN A 269 -3.90 -7.24 -8.37
C GLN A 269 -3.66 -8.01 -7.06
N TYR A 270 -4.72 -8.49 -6.43
CA TYR A 270 -4.63 -9.32 -5.23
C TYR A 270 -3.95 -10.66 -5.51
N ARG A 271 -4.42 -11.37 -6.54
CA ARG A 271 -3.79 -12.58 -7.07
C ARG A 271 -2.34 -12.33 -7.47
N PHE A 272 -2.03 -11.20 -8.09
CA PHE A 272 -0.65 -10.85 -8.44
C PHE A 272 0.27 -10.79 -7.21
N CYS A 273 -0.21 -10.34 -6.05
CA CYS A 273 0.58 -10.36 -4.82
C CYS A 273 0.98 -11.80 -4.43
N TYR A 274 0.03 -12.74 -4.49
CA TYR A 274 0.30 -14.17 -4.27
C TYR A 274 1.31 -14.74 -5.29
N GLU A 275 1.09 -14.46 -6.58
CA GLU A 275 2.00 -14.95 -7.62
C GLU A 275 3.41 -14.37 -7.49
N LEU A 276 3.53 -13.13 -7.02
CA LEU A 276 4.82 -12.50 -6.79
C LEU A 276 5.57 -13.14 -5.61
N VAL A 277 4.87 -13.47 -4.52
CA VAL A 277 5.45 -14.20 -3.39
C VAL A 277 5.94 -15.57 -3.85
N LEU A 278 5.13 -16.33 -4.60
CA LEU A 278 5.54 -17.62 -5.14
C LEU A 278 6.81 -17.49 -6.00
N GLU A 279 6.82 -16.55 -6.94
CA GLU A 279 7.99 -16.28 -7.80
C GLU A 279 9.24 -15.89 -6.98
N TYR A 280 9.06 -15.15 -5.87
CA TYR A 280 10.15 -14.79 -4.99
C TYR A 280 10.74 -15.99 -4.26
N LEU A 281 9.89 -16.86 -3.72
CA LEU A 281 10.30 -18.09 -3.02
C LEU A 281 11.00 -19.06 -3.98
N ASP A 282 10.46 -19.26 -5.19
CA ASP A 282 11.11 -20.04 -6.25
C ASP A 282 12.52 -19.51 -6.57
N CYS A 283 12.71 -18.18 -6.55
CA CYS A 283 14.02 -17.57 -6.77
C CYS A 283 14.99 -17.75 -5.58
N MET A 284 14.49 -18.02 -4.37
CA MET A 284 15.32 -18.30 -3.20
C MET A 284 15.77 -19.75 -3.14
N GLU A 285 14.92 -20.72 -3.53
CA GLU A 285 15.27 -22.16 -3.54
C GLU A 285 16.36 -22.52 -4.57
N VAL A 286 16.52 -21.70 -5.62
CA VAL A 286 17.53 -21.91 -6.68
C VAL A 286 18.92 -21.37 -6.29
N ARG A 287 19.06 -20.73 -5.12
CA ARG A 287 20.33 -20.17 -4.62
C ARG A 287 20.94 -21.03 -3.52
#